data_AF-A0A2A2QW00-F1
#
_entry.id   AF-A0A2A2QW00-F1
#
_cell.length_a   1.000
_cell.length_b   1.000
_cell.length_c   1.000
_cell.angle_alpha   90.00
_cell.angle_beta   90.00
_cell.angle_gamma   90.00
#
_symmetry.space_group_name_H-M   'P 1'
#
loop_
_entity.id
_entity.type
_entity.pdbx_description
1 polymer ?
#
loop_
_entity_poly.entity_id
_entity_poly.type
_entity_poly.pdbx_seq_one_letter_code
_entity_poly.pdbx_strand_id
1 'polypeptide(L)'
;MNITIRKKANPLAKTFKEALDSAEAEVELSKLAIVEELLQFMKQEGINRTELAKRMGVGPSRITAMLSGDGNLTIDTLVRAGRACGARLHQHFVLEGHAAHFATCHADEIHDAFAITARRIELNPVKFSMGPKAKEDSADAA
;
A
#
# COMPACT_ATOMS: atom_id res chain seq x y z
N MET A 1 34.47 -11.71 -15.50
CA MET A 1 33.78 -12.97 -15.18
C MET A 1 32.33 -12.82 -15.64
N ASN A 2 31.95 -13.46 -16.75
CA ASN A 2 30.60 -13.35 -17.30
C ASN A 2 29.69 -14.40 -16.65
N ILE A 3 28.69 -13.94 -15.89
CA ILE A 3 27.64 -14.80 -15.34
C ILE A 3 26.48 -14.83 -16.34
N THR A 4 26.29 -15.97 -16.99
CA THR A 4 25.19 -16.19 -17.93
C THR A 4 23.98 -16.78 -17.19
N ILE A 5 23.00 -15.95 -16.85
CA ILE A 5 21.74 -16.41 -16.22
C ILE A 5 20.87 -17.05 -17.30
N ARG A 6 20.78 -18.39 -17.32
CA ARG A 6 19.83 -19.11 -18.18
C ARG A 6 18.45 -19.14 -17.50
N LYS A 7 17.47 -18.40 -18.03
CA LYS A 7 16.05 -18.56 -17.66
C LYS A 7 15.53 -19.92 -18.16
N LYS A 8 15.79 -20.99 -17.41
CA LYS A 8 15.07 -22.26 -17.61
C LYS A 8 13.68 -22.10 -17.00
N ALA A 9 12.63 -22.51 -17.73
CA ALA A 9 11.27 -22.53 -17.20
C ALA A 9 11.27 -23.39 -15.92
N ASN A 10 10.99 -22.74 -14.77
CA ASN A 10 10.93 -23.40 -13.49
C ASN A 10 9.51 -23.97 -13.29
N PRO A 11 9.32 -25.30 -13.24
CA PRO A 11 8.00 -25.90 -13.05
C PRO A 11 7.29 -25.37 -11.80
N LEU A 12 8.05 -25.07 -10.74
CA LEU A 12 7.53 -24.47 -9.51
C LEU A 12 6.98 -23.07 -9.78
N ALA A 13 7.71 -22.23 -10.52
CA ALA A 13 7.25 -20.89 -10.85
C ALA A 13 5.98 -20.91 -11.70
N LYS A 14 5.82 -21.91 -12.56
CA LYS A 14 4.60 -22.10 -13.35
C LYS A 14 3.40 -22.47 -12.45
N THR A 15 3.57 -23.44 -11.54
CA THR A 15 2.49 -23.86 -10.64
C THR A 15 2.09 -22.74 -9.67
N PHE A 16 3.06 -21.95 -9.18
CA PHE A 16 2.75 -20.78 -8.37
C PHE A 16 2.00 -19.71 -9.16
N LYS A 17 2.39 -19.46 -10.41
CA LYS A 17 1.67 -18.49 -11.26
C LYS A 17 0.19 -18.88 -11.41
N GLU A 18 -0.07 -20.13 -11.77
CA GLU A 18 -1.44 -20.63 -11.95
C GLU A 18 -2.27 -20.53 -10.66
N ALA A 19 -1.65 -20.75 -9.50
CA ALA A 19 -2.31 -20.59 -8.20
C ALA A 19 -2.57 -19.12 -7.81
N LEU A 20 -1.80 -18.17 -8.36
CA LEU A 20 -1.90 -16.75 -8.07
C LEU A 20 -2.82 -15.99 -9.05
N ASP A 21 -3.30 -16.64 -10.11
CA ASP A 21 -4.18 -16.03 -11.11
C ASP A 21 -5.65 -15.92 -10.63
N SER A 22 -5.96 -16.27 -9.37
CA SER A 22 -7.31 -16.15 -8.79
C SER A 22 -7.50 -14.84 -8.02
N ALA A 23 -8.74 -14.34 -7.99
CA ALA A 23 -9.09 -13.12 -7.23
C ALA A 23 -8.84 -13.31 -5.73
N GLU A 24 -9.08 -14.50 -5.19
CA GLU A 24 -8.78 -14.81 -3.79
C GLU A 24 -7.29 -14.72 -3.49
N ALA A 25 -6.45 -15.26 -4.38
CA ALA A 25 -5.00 -15.16 -4.24
C ALA A 25 -4.51 -13.70 -4.34
N GLU A 26 -5.10 -12.91 -5.23
CA GLU A 26 -4.82 -11.47 -5.35
C GLU A 26 -5.18 -10.71 -4.07
N VAL A 27 -6.33 -11.03 -3.45
CA VAL A 27 -6.73 -10.44 -2.16
C VAL A 27 -5.72 -10.76 -1.06
N GLU A 28 -5.34 -12.03 -0.92
CA GLU A 28 -4.38 -12.44 0.12
C GLU A 28 -3.00 -11.85 -0.10
N LEU A 29 -2.51 -11.81 -1.34
CA LEU A 29 -1.26 -11.13 -1.69
C LEU A 29 -1.31 -9.64 -1.37
N SER A 30 -2.43 -8.97 -1.68
CA SER A 30 -2.61 -7.54 -1.42
C SER A 30 -2.60 -7.22 0.07
N LYS A 31 -3.25 -8.06 0.90
CA LYS A 31 -3.20 -7.96 2.37
C LYS A 31 -1.78 -8.11 2.90
N LEU A 32 -1.06 -9.14 2.44
CA LEU A 32 0.33 -9.37 2.87
C LEU A 32 1.25 -8.22 2.44
N ALA A 33 1.12 -7.73 1.20
CA ALA A 33 1.93 -6.65 0.67
C ALA A 33 1.76 -5.36 1.49
N ILE A 34 0.52 -4.95 1.78
CA ILE A 34 0.27 -3.72 2.53
C ILE A 34 0.68 -3.84 4.00
N VAL A 35 0.55 -5.03 4.61
CA VAL A 35 1.02 -5.29 5.98
C VAL A 35 2.54 -5.25 6.05
N GLU A 36 3.25 -5.85 5.09
CA GLU A 36 4.71 -5.80 4.99
C GLU A 36 5.21 -4.36 4.82
N GLU A 37 4.57 -3.57 3.95
CA GLU A 37 4.87 -2.15 3.78
C GLU A 37 4.69 -1.37 5.10
N LEU A 38 3.58 -1.61 5.82
CA LEU A 38 3.34 -0.98 7.12
C LEU A 38 4.40 -1.39 8.16
N LEU A 39 4.81 -2.66 8.20
CA LEU A 39 5.87 -3.14 9.09
C LEU A 39 7.22 -2.48 8.76
N GLN A 40 7.50 -2.23 7.49
CA GLN A 40 8.70 -1.50 7.06
C GLN A 40 8.67 -0.04 7.53
N PHE A 41 7.54 0.66 7.39
CA PHE A 41 7.39 2.01 7.94
C PHE A 41 7.52 2.03 9.46
N MET A 42 6.89 1.08 10.16
CA MET A 42 7.05 0.94 11.61
C MET A 42 8.53 0.79 11.99
N LYS A 43 9.29 -0.02 11.25
CA LYS A 43 10.72 -0.21 11.48
C LYS A 43 11.53 1.06 11.21
N GLN A 44 11.25 1.77 10.11
CA GLN A 44 11.94 3.02 9.75
C GLN A 44 11.71 4.12 10.78
N GLU A 45 10.48 4.25 11.27
CA GLU A 45 10.07 5.26 12.24
C GLU A 45 10.30 4.85 13.71
N GLY A 46 10.85 3.65 13.96
CA GLY A 46 11.09 3.14 15.32
C GLY A 46 9.81 2.85 16.11
N ILE A 47 8.69 2.61 15.44
CA ILE A 47 7.38 2.36 16.03
C ILE A 47 7.23 0.86 16.33
N ASN A 48 6.90 0.52 17.57
CA ASN A 48 6.53 -0.85 17.95
C ASN A 48 5.00 -1.03 17.96
N ARG A 49 4.52 -2.26 18.14
CA ARG A 49 3.08 -2.58 18.13
C ARG A 49 2.28 -1.85 19.24
N THR A 50 2.88 -1.67 20.42
CA THR A 50 2.24 -0.96 21.53
C THR A 50 2.08 0.52 21.22
N GLU A 51 3.10 1.13 20.62
CA GLU A 51 3.06 2.53 20.20
C GLU A 51 2.06 2.72 19.05
N LEU A 52 2.02 1.80 18.08
CA LEU A 52 1.02 1.84 17.02
C LEU A 52 -0.40 1.75 17.59
N ALA A 53 -0.64 0.86 18.55
CA ALA A 53 -1.93 0.73 19.22
C ALA A 53 -2.35 2.04 19.89
N LYS A 54 -1.42 2.69 20.60
CA LYS A 54 -1.62 3.99 21.24
C LYS A 54 -1.95 5.09 20.23
N ARG A 55 -1.16 5.20 19.15
CA ARG A 55 -1.37 6.20 18.09
C ARG A 55 -2.68 6.01 17.33
N MET A 56 -3.14 4.77 17.20
CA MET A 56 -4.41 4.44 16.56
C MET A 56 -5.62 4.52 17.52
N GLY A 57 -5.40 4.68 18.83
CA GLY A 57 -6.46 4.67 19.83
C GLY A 57 -7.18 3.31 19.97
N VAL A 58 -6.48 2.20 19.75
CA VAL A 58 -7.05 0.84 19.78
C VAL A 58 -6.28 -0.09 20.71
N GLY A 59 -6.89 -1.22 21.09
CA GLY A 59 -6.23 -2.23 21.92
C GLY A 59 -5.14 -3.02 21.17
N PRO A 60 -4.10 -3.53 21.85
CA PRO A 60 -3.00 -4.29 21.22
C PRO A 60 -3.45 -5.53 20.43
N SER A 61 -4.53 -6.18 20.86
CA SER A 61 -5.12 -7.33 20.14
C SER A 61 -5.54 -6.95 18.72
N ARG A 62 -6.10 -5.75 18.52
CA ARG A 62 -6.50 -5.26 17.20
C ARG A 62 -5.30 -5.02 16.29
N ILE A 63 -4.18 -4.55 16.85
CA ILE A 63 -2.92 -4.41 16.09
C ILE A 63 -2.35 -5.78 15.70
N THR A 64 -2.35 -6.74 16.62
CA THR A 64 -1.87 -8.11 16.32
C THR A 64 -2.71 -8.77 15.22
N ALA A 65 -4.04 -8.65 15.28
CA ALA A 65 -4.94 -9.18 14.25
C ALA A 65 -4.78 -8.47 12.90
N MET A 66 -4.52 -7.16 12.92
CA MET A 66 -4.25 -6.39 11.70
C MET A 66 -2.94 -6.82 11.04
N LEU A 67 -1.87 -6.98 11.84
CA LEU A 67 -0.53 -7.31 11.35
C LEU A 67 -0.33 -8.80 11.05
N SER A 68 -1.29 -9.68 11.37
CA SER A 68 -1.20 -11.10 11.01
C SER A 68 -1.50 -11.35 9.53
N GLY A 69 -2.12 -10.39 8.82
CA GLY A 69 -2.48 -10.52 7.41
C GLY A 69 -3.70 -11.41 7.13
N ASP A 70 -4.19 -12.14 8.12
CA ASP A 70 -5.34 -13.06 8.02
C ASP A 70 -6.70 -12.31 8.05
N GLY A 71 -6.73 -11.13 8.69
CA GLY A 71 -7.93 -10.32 8.80
C GLY A 71 -8.29 -9.54 7.53
N ASN A 72 -9.58 -9.24 7.37
CA ASN A 72 -10.01 -8.25 6.38
C ASN A 72 -9.63 -6.83 6.84
N LEU A 73 -8.74 -6.20 6.07
CA LEU A 73 -8.31 -4.83 6.31
C LEU A 73 -9.20 -3.87 5.53
N THR A 74 -9.89 -2.98 6.24
CA THR A 74 -10.69 -1.93 5.61
C THR A 74 -9.81 -0.75 5.21
N ILE A 75 -10.26 0.03 4.22
CA ILE A 75 -9.59 1.28 3.83
C ILE A 75 -9.45 2.22 5.03
N ASP A 76 -10.47 2.37 5.88
CA ASP A 76 -10.39 3.16 7.12
C ASP A 76 -9.25 2.69 8.04
N THR A 77 -9.11 1.36 8.22
CA THR A 77 -8.05 0.78 9.05
C THR A 77 -6.67 1.10 8.47
N LEU A 78 -6.48 0.92 7.16
CA LEU A 78 -5.22 1.20 6.48
C LEU A 78 -4.87 2.69 6.50
N VAL A 79 -5.85 3.58 6.32
CA VAL A 79 -5.66 5.03 6.42
C VAL A 79 -5.21 5.43 7.82
N ARG A 80 -5.87 4.91 8.88
CA ARG A 80 -5.50 5.20 10.27
C ARG A 80 -4.11 4.68 10.62
N ALA A 81 -3.81 3.44 10.23
CA ALA A 81 -2.51 2.82 10.49
C ALA A 81 -1.38 3.56 9.75
N GLY A 82 -1.59 3.88 8.47
CA GLY A 82 -0.65 4.69 7.69
C GLY A 82 -0.37 6.03 8.36
N ARG A 83 -1.42 6.78 8.74
CA ARG A 83 -1.27 8.06 9.45
C ARG A 83 -0.52 7.93 10.78
N ALA A 84 -0.81 6.89 11.56
CA ALA A 84 -0.10 6.64 12.82
C ALA A 84 1.40 6.36 12.62
N CYS A 85 1.77 5.85 11.44
CA CYS A 85 3.16 5.64 11.02
C CYS A 85 3.74 6.80 10.18
N GLY A 86 3.05 7.94 10.05
CA GLY A 86 3.53 9.06 9.23
C GLY A 86 3.39 8.87 7.71
N ALA A 87 2.73 7.81 7.27
CA ALA A 87 2.48 7.49 5.87
C ALA A 87 1.07 7.88 5.40
N ARG A 88 0.86 7.91 4.08
CA ARG A 88 -0.46 8.09 3.46
C ARG A 88 -0.76 6.91 2.55
N LEU A 89 -2.00 6.42 2.60
CA LEU A 89 -2.46 5.38 1.70
C LEU A 89 -2.74 5.96 0.31
N HIS A 90 -2.07 5.43 -0.70
CA HIS A 90 -2.32 5.72 -2.12
C HIS A 90 -2.75 4.44 -2.83
N GLN A 91 -3.87 4.48 -3.54
CA GLN A 91 -4.44 3.33 -4.26
C GLN A 91 -4.86 3.74 -5.67
N HIS A 92 -4.75 2.82 -6.63
CA HIS A 92 -5.12 3.04 -8.02
C HIS A 92 -5.40 1.71 -8.72
N PHE A 93 -6.40 1.68 -9.62
CA PHE A 93 -6.67 0.51 -10.46
C PHE A 93 -5.87 0.56 -11.76
N VAL A 94 -5.40 -0.59 -12.22
CA VAL A 94 -4.64 -0.69 -13.46
C VAL A 94 -5.43 -1.55 -14.43
N LEU A 95 -5.53 -1.12 -15.69
CA LEU A 95 -6.16 -1.91 -16.73
C LEU A 95 -5.37 -3.21 -16.95
N GLU A 96 -6.07 -4.30 -17.26
CA GLU A 96 -5.42 -5.55 -17.63
C GLU A 96 -4.40 -5.33 -18.77
N GLY A 97 -3.24 -5.97 -18.65
CA GLY A 97 -2.12 -5.82 -19.58
C GLY A 97 -1.26 -4.56 -19.37
N HIS A 98 -1.63 -3.65 -18.46
CA HIS A 98 -0.80 -2.50 -18.07
C HIS A 98 -0.04 -2.80 -16.78
N ALA A 99 1.17 -2.24 -16.65
CA ALA A 99 1.94 -2.29 -15.41
C ALA A 99 1.88 -0.92 -14.72
N ALA A 100 1.73 -0.92 -13.40
CA ALA A 100 1.94 0.26 -12.58
C ALA A 100 3.18 0.08 -11.70
N HIS A 101 3.96 1.14 -11.61
CA HIS A 101 5.08 1.25 -10.68
C HIS A 101 4.91 2.54 -9.89
N PHE A 102 4.72 2.42 -8.58
CA PHE A 102 4.72 3.57 -7.69
C PHE A 102 6.16 3.94 -7.36
N ALA A 103 6.55 5.18 -7.66
CA ALA A 103 7.81 5.76 -7.22
C ALA A 103 7.51 6.80 -6.16
N THR A 104 8.04 6.61 -4.95
CA THR A 104 8.03 7.61 -3.89
C THR A 104 9.31 8.44 -3.98
N CYS A 105 9.16 9.74 -3.82
CA CYS A 105 10.27 10.69 -3.87
C CYS A 105 9.96 11.84 -2.93
N HIS A 106 11.01 12.38 -2.31
CA HIS A 106 10.93 13.64 -1.60
C HIS A 106 10.80 14.77 -2.63
N ALA A 107 9.74 15.57 -2.52
CA ALA A 107 9.43 16.60 -3.52
C ALA A 107 10.53 17.66 -3.64
N ASP A 108 11.31 17.86 -2.59
CA ASP A 108 12.46 18.75 -2.48
C ASP A 108 13.77 18.18 -3.04
N GLU A 109 13.83 16.87 -3.30
CA GLU A 109 15.03 16.20 -3.82
C GLU A 109 15.03 16.01 -5.35
N ILE A 110 13.93 16.36 -6.02
CA ILE A 110 13.82 16.20 -7.47
C ILE A 110 14.27 17.49 -8.15
N HIS A 111 15.50 17.47 -8.67
CA HIS A 111 15.91 18.47 -9.65
C HIS A 111 14.99 18.39 -10.88
N ASP A 112 14.53 19.53 -11.41
CA ASP A 112 13.52 19.62 -12.48
C ASP A 112 13.80 18.70 -13.69
N ALA A 113 15.08 18.51 -14.02
CA ALA A 113 15.51 17.62 -15.11
C ALA A 113 15.21 16.11 -14.89
N PHE A 114 14.99 15.69 -13.63
CA PHE A 114 14.62 14.33 -13.23
C PHE A 114 13.19 14.23 -12.72
N ALA A 115 12.43 15.35 -12.74
CA ALA A 115 11.00 15.30 -12.55
C ALA A 115 10.45 14.30 -13.56
N ILE A 116 9.82 13.23 -13.05
CA ILE A 116 9.30 12.14 -13.86
C ILE A 116 8.37 12.75 -14.91
N THR A 117 8.90 12.95 -16.12
CA THR A 117 8.15 13.46 -17.24
C THR A 117 7.43 12.26 -17.79
N ALA A 118 6.33 11.87 -17.15
CA ALA A 118 5.47 10.81 -17.67
C ALA A 118 5.12 11.18 -19.11
N ARG A 119 5.67 10.42 -20.08
CA ARG A 119 5.55 10.72 -21.52
C ARG A 119 4.09 10.86 -21.97
N ARG A 120 3.17 10.31 -21.18
CA ARG A 120 1.73 10.50 -21.28
C ARG A 120 1.13 10.24 -19.89
N ILE A 121 0.71 11.30 -19.20
CA ILE A 121 -0.12 11.15 -18.00
C ILE A 121 -1.54 10.95 -18.50
N GLU A 122 -2.03 9.73 -18.50
CA GLU A 122 -3.48 9.52 -18.60
C GLU A 122 -4.06 9.81 -17.22
N LEU A 123 -4.45 11.06 -17.01
CA LEU A 123 -5.20 11.45 -15.82
C LEU A 123 -6.52 10.69 -15.85
N ASN A 124 -6.75 9.85 -14.85
CA ASN A 124 -8.03 9.19 -14.67
C ASN A 124 -9.10 10.29 -14.51
N PRO A 125 -10.11 10.39 -15.39
CA PRO A 125 -11.04 11.52 -15.43
C PRO A 125 -12.07 11.51 -14.28
N VAL A 126 -11.82 10.76 -13.19
CA VAL A 126 -12.72 10.71 -12.03
C VAL A 126 -12.83 12.12 -11.44
N LYS A 127 -13.96 12.76 -11.71
CA LYS A 127 -14.32 14.05 -11.13
C LYS A 127 -14.96 13.80 -9.78
N PHE A 128 -14.20 13.98 -8.71
CA PHE A 128 -14.76 14.05 -7.37
C PHE A 128 -15.43 15.42 -7.18
N SER A 129 -16.74 15.46 -7.06
CA SER A 129 -17.43 16.63 -6.52
C SER A 129 -17.47 16.49 -5.00
N MET A 130 -16.80 17.39 -4.29
CA MET A 130 -16.97 17.48 -2.85
C MET A 130 -18.42 17.91 -2.56
N GLY A 131 -19.18 17.03 -1.92
CA GLY A 131 -20.48 17.42 -1.37
C GLY A 131 -20.30 18.52 -0.31
N PRO A 132 -21.37 19.26 0.03
CA PRO A 132 -21.31 20.18 1.18
C PRO A 132 -20.83 19.42 2.42
N LYS A 133 -19.96 20.03 3.24
CA LYS A 133 -19.52 19.45 4.51
C LYS A 133 -20.74 18.94 5.27
N ALA A 134 -20.73 17.65 5.62
CA ALA A 134 -21.78 17.09 6.47
C ALA A 134 -21.81 17.89 7.78
N LYS A 135 -23.00 18.35 8.17
CA LYS A 135 -23.20 19.23 9.36
C LYS A 135 -22.75 18.60 10.68
N GLU A 136 -22.47 17.30 10.70
CA GLU A 136 -22.21 16.51 11.92
C GLU A 136 -20.85 15.80 11.92
N ASP A 137 -19.93 16.18 11.03
CA ASP A 137 -18.56 15.64 11.08
C ASP A 137 -17.71 16.41 12.11
N SER A 138 -18.14 16.37 13.37
CA SER A 138 -17.35 16.73 14.55
C SER A 138 -16.51 15.52 14.98
N ALA A 139 -15.77 14.93 14.05
CA ALA A 139 -14.70 14.03 14.40
C ALA A 139 -13.56 14.87 15.00
N ASP A 140 -13.72 15.24 16.27
CA ASP A 140 -12.61 15.68 17.11
C ASP A 140 -11.60 14.54 17.12
N ALA A 141 -10.49 14.76 16.41
CA ALA A 141 -9.34 13.87 16.46
C ALA A 141 -8.78 13.90 17.89
N ALA A 142 -9.10 12.86 18.66
CA ALA A 142 -8.45 12.53 19.92
C ALA A 142 -7.02 12.03 19.69
#